data_AF-A0A538LR81-F1
#
_entry.id   AF-A0A538LR81-F1
#
_cell.length_a   1.000
_cell.length_b   1.000
_cell.length_c   1.000
_cell.angle_alpha   90.00
_cell.angle_beta   90.00
_cell.angle_gamma   90.00
#
_symmetry.space_group_name_H-M   'P 1'
#
loop_
_entity.id
_entity.type
_entity.pdbx_description
1 polymer ?
#
loop_
_entity_poly.entity_id
_entity_poly.type
_entity_poly.pdbx_seq_one_letter_code
_entity_poly.pdbx_strand_id
1 'polypeptide(L)'
;MKRTTVKRPDEVDVRLRLEAKRRRMTISELTREAIETHLARGGSGGCSRPASAAADAEIRLLGDLATGAFATVAVEEDDWLRIAELVARYRDLPLGTVDASIVAAAERLGVATIATLDRRHFDIVRPVHRTAFELLPLRDL
;
A
#
# COMPACT_ATOMS: atom_id res chain seq x y z
N MET A 1 26.80 -22.05 17.00
CA MET A 1 25.67 -21.28 17.58
C MET A 1 26.22 -19.97 18.11
N LYS A 2 25.57 -18.82 17.84
CA LYS A 2 25.95 -17.51 18.43
C LYS A 2 24.93 -17.14 19.52
N ARG A 3 25.39 -16.66 20.69
CA ARG A 3 24.53 -16.19 21.77
C ARG A 3 24.26 -14.70 21.58
N THR A 4 22.98 -14.32 21.54
CA THR A 4 22.55 -12.93 21.38
C THR A 4 21.51 -12.60 22.44
N THR A 5 21.64 -11.43 23.08
CA THR A 5 20.66 -10.91 24.03
C THR A 5 19.77 -9.89 23.32
N VAL A 6 18.45 -10.06 23.40
CA VAL A 6 17.49 -9.17 22.74
C VAL A 6 16.50 -8.66 23.79
N LYS A 7 16.22 -7.36 23.78
CA LYS A 7 15.18 -6.75 24.62
C LYS A 7 13.83 -6.90 23.92
N ARG A 8 12.80 -7.26 24.68
CA ARG A 8 11.42 -7.46 24.19
C ARG A 8 10.46 -6.84 25.21
N PRO A 9 9.27 -6.39 24.77
CA PRO A 9 8.20 -5.99 25.70
C PRO A 9 7.82 -7.15 26.63
N ASP A 10 7.40 -6.83 27.86
CA ASP A 10 7.07 -7.84 28.88
C ASP A 10 5.92 -8.76 28.45
N GLU A 11 4.91 -8.22 27.76
CA GLU A 11 3.81 -9.00 27.20
C GLU A 11 4.28 -10.09 26.21
N VAL A 12 5.33 -9.80 25.44
CA VAL A 12 5.90 -10.73 24.47
C VAL A 12 6.65 -11.86 25.19
N ASP A 13 7.38 -11.54 26.24
CA ASP A 13 8.09 -12.53 27.05
C ASP A 13 7.11 -13.48 27.77
N VAL A 14 6.03 -12.95 28.36
CA VAL A 14 4.97 -13.74 28.99
C VAL A 14 4.37 -14.73 28.00
N ARG A 15 3.96 -14.27 26.82
CA ARG A 15 3.38 -15.14 25.78
C ARG A 15 4.36 -16.21 25.32
N LEU A 16 5.64 -15.86 25.18
CA LEU A 16 6.66 -16.78 24.71
C LEU A 16 6.95 -17.89 25.74
N ARG A 17 6.94 -17.56 27.04
CA ARG A 17 7.04 -18.55 28.12
C ARG A 17 5.85 -19.50 28.16
N LEU A 18 4.64 -18.97 28.01
CA LEU A 18 3.42 -19.78 27.96
C LEU A 18 3.44 -20.75 26.79
N GLU A 19 3.81 -20.29 25.60
CA GLU A 19 3.86 -21.13 24.41
C GLU A 19 4.99 -22.17 24.50
N ALA A 20 6.15 -21.81 25.06
CA ALA A 20 7.26 -22.75 25.27
C ALA A 20 6.83 -23.91 26.20
N LYS A 21 6.12 -23.58 27.29
CA LYS A 21 5.55 -24.60 28.20
C LYS A 21 4.52 -25.48 27.50
N ARG A 22 3.62 -24.89 26.72
CA ARG A 22 2.59 -25.60 25.96
C ARG A 22 3.20 -26.60 24.97
N ARG A 23 4.28 -26.20 24.29
CA ARG A 23 5.00 -27.05 23.32
C ARG A 23 6.08 -27.94 23.94
N ARG A 24 6.32 -27.86 25.25
CA ARG A 24 7.41 -28.55 25.96
C ARG A 24 8.79 -28.26 25.36
N MET A 25 9.01 -27.03 24.95
CA MET A 25 10.27 -26.55 24.39
C MET A 25 10.90 -25.51 25.33
N THR A 26 12.20 -25.27 25.17
CA THR A 26 12.83 -24.11 25.80
C THR A 26 12.47 -22.82 25.06
N ILE A 27 12.57 -21.68 25.75
CA ILE A 27 12.39 -20.35 25.15
C ILE A 27 13.32 -20.15 23.94
N SER A 28 14.56 -20.65 24.04
CA SER A 28 15.56 -20.53 22.98
C SER A 28 15.21 -21.37 21.75
N GLU A 29 14.72 -22.60 21.93
CA GLU A 29 14.28 -23.46 20.82
C GLU A 29 13.03 -22.90 20.15
N LEU A 30 12.03 -22.48 20.93
CA LEU A 30 10.83 -21.86 20.39
C LEU A 30 11.17 -20.56 19.64
N THR A 31 12.04 -19.74 20.20
CA THR A 31 12.49 -18.49 19.56
C THR A 31 13.26 -18.79 18.27
N ARG A 32 14.13 -19.79 18.28
CA ARG A 32 14.89 -20.21 17.10
C ARG A 32 13.96 -20.73 16.01
N GLU A 33 13.08 -21.66 16.33
CA GLU A 33 12.08 -22.21 15.41
C GLU A 33 11.22 -21.09 14.83
N ALA A 34 10.73 -20.16 15.67
CA ALA A 34 9.92 -19.04 15.23
C ALA A 34 10.70 -18.11 14.28
N ILE A 35 11.97 -17.81 14.56
CA ILE A 35 12.82 -16.99 13.69
C ILE A 35 13.12 -17.72 12.38
N GLU A 36 13.57 -18.98 12.42
CA GLU A 36 13.86 -19.78 11.23
C GLU A 36 12.60 -19.93 10.36
N THR A 37 11.47 -20.20 11.00
CA THR A 37 10.16 -20.26 10.34
C THR A 37 9.77 -18.93 9.73
N HIS A 38 9.95 -17.82 10.44
CA HIS A 38 9.60 -16.50 9.94
C HIS A 38 10.50 -16.09 8.77
N LEU A 39 11.80 -16.35 8.87
CA LEU A 39 12.76 -16.07 7.79
C LEU A 39 12.55 -17.00 6.59
N ALA A 40 12.23 -18.27 6.81
CA ALA A 40 11.85 -19.20 5.76
C ALA A 40 10.51 -18.84 5.10
N ARG A 41 9.60 -18.21 5.86
CA ARG A 41 8.31 -17.70 5.38
C ARG A 41 8.37 -16.27 4.87
N GLY A 42 9.52 -15.59 4.96
CA GLY A 42 9.61 -14.17 4.69
C GLY A 42 11.03 -13.62 4.73
N GLY A 43 11.68 -13.60 3.58
CA GLY A 43 12.05 -12.28 3.07
C GLY A 43 10.74 -11.60 2.65
N SER A 44 10.32 -10.57 3.39
CA SER A 44 9.10 -9.76 3.24
C SER A 44 7.93 -10.17 4.14
N GLY A 45 7.75 -9.41 5.23
CA GLY A 45 6.45 -9.26 5.86
C GLY A 45 5.53 -8.47 4.93
N GLY A 46 4.45 -9.10 4.51
CA GLY A 46 3.41 -8.58 3.64
C GLY A 46 2.64 -9.77 3.09
N CYS A 47 1.32 -9.70 3.04
CA CYS A 47 0.51 -10.73 2.43
C CYS A 47 0.97 -10.94 0.98
N SER A 48 1.84 -11.93 0.72
CA SER A 48 2.21 -12.31 -0.64
C SER A 48 1.05 -13.13 -1.18
N ARG A 49 0.14 -12.44 -1.88
CA ARG A 49 -0.71 -13.13 -2.87
C ARG A 49 0.22 -14.00 -3.72
N PRO A 50 -0.16 -15.25 -4.04
CA PRO A 50 0.68 -16.07 -4.92
C PRO A 50 0.96 -15.24 -6.18
N ALA A 51 2.20 -15.27 -6.69
CA ALA A 51 2.60 -14.43 -7.83
C ALA A 51 1.65 -14.58 -9.03
N SER A 52 1.05 -15.77 -9.19
CA SER A 52 -0.03 -16.02 -10.17
C SER A 52 -1.27 -15.16 -9.91
N ALA A 53 -1.74 -15.02 -8.67
CA ALA A 53 -2.94 -14.22 -8.35
C ALA A 53 -2.74 -12.70 -8.51
N ALA A 54 -1.50 -12.21 -8.53
CA ALA A 54 -1.21 -10.82 -8.89
C ALA A 54 -1.29 -10.66 -10.42
N ALA A 55 -0.63 -11.55 -11.16
CA ALA A 55 -0.70 -11.58 -12.63
C ALA A 55 -2.13 -11.80 -13.15
N ASP A 56 -2.90 -12.70 -12.53
CA ASP A 56 -4.30 -12.98 -12.90
C ASP A 56 -5.19 -11.75 -12.70
N ALA A 57 -4.95 -10.97 -11.63
CA ALA A 57 -5.69 -9.74 -11.38
C ALA A 57 -5.33 -8.65 -12.41
N GLU A 58 -4.05 -8.54 -12.77
CA GLU A 58 -3.58 -7.63 -13.81
C GLU A 58 -4.15 -7.99 -15.20
N ILE A 59 -4.09 -9.27 -15.58
CA ILE A 59 -4.67 -9.77 -16.84
C ILE A 59 -6.16 -9.46 -16.91
N ARG A 60 -6.89 -9.66 -15.81
CA ARG A 60 -8.31 -9.34 -15.74
C ARG A 60 -8.56 -7.83 -15.91
N LEU A 61 -7.80 -6.98 -15.23
CA LEU A 61 -7.90 -5.53 -15.40
C LEU A 61 -7.66 -5.10 -16.86
N LEU A 62 -6.64 -5.69 -17.51
CA LEU A 62 -6.36 -5.44 -18.92
C LEU A 62 -7.50 -5.92 -19.84
N GLY A 63 -8.13 -7.06 -19.52
CA GLY A 63 -9.33 -7.54 -20.21
C GLY A 63 -10.52 -6.60 -20.05
N ASP A 64 -10.75 -6.08 -18.85
CA ASP A 64 -11.80 -5.11 -18.56
C ASP A 64 -11.58 -3.79 -19.34
N LEU A 65 -10.32 -3.34 -19.45
CA LEU A 65 -9.96 -2.19 -20.29
C LEU A 65 -10.20 -2.47 -21.78
N ALA A 66 -9.78 -3.64 -22.28
CA ALA A 66 -9.93 -4.01 -23.68
C ALA A 66 -11.40 -4.16 -24.11
N THR A 67 -12.28 -4.54 -23.17
CA THR A 67 -13.72 -4.68 -23.41
C THR A 67 -14.49 -3.37 -23.20
N GLY A 68 -13.81 -2.30 -22.77
CA GLY A 68 -14.44 -0.99 -22.53
C GLY A 68 -15.25 -0.92 -21.23
N ALA A 69 -15.01 -1.83 -20.27
CA ALA A 69 -15.62 -1.75 -18.95
C ALA A 69 -15.20 -0.49 -18.18
N PHE A 70 -14.05 0.08 -18.54
CA PHE A 70 -13.57 1.38 -18.06
C PHE A 70 -13.30 2.32 -19.23
N ALA A 71 -13.66 3.59 -19.07
CA ALA A 71 -13.24 4.65 -19.97
C ALA A 71 -11.81 5.10 -19.63
N THR A 72 -10.91 5.11 -20.61
CA THR A 72 -9.57 5.69 -20.45
C THR A 72 -9.61 7.18 -20.77
N VAL A 73 -8.87 7.95 -19.99
CA VAL A 73 -8.75 9.40 -20.17
C VAL A 73 -7.29 9.70 -20.50
N ALA A 74 -7.07 10.31 -21.65
CA ALA A 74 -5.75 10.81 -22.02
C ALA A 74 -5.45 12.10 -21.25
N VAL A 75 -4.17 12.33 -20.97
CA VAL A 75 -3.69 13.64 -20.53
C VAL A 75 -3.83 14.60 -21.70
N GLU A 76 -4.59 15.67 -21.51
CA GLU A 76 -4.82 16.69 -22.52
C GLU A 76 -3.77 17.80 -22.45
N GLU A 77 -3.68 18.63 -23.49
CA GLU A 77 -2.67 19.69 -23.56
C GLU A 77 -2.75 20.67 -22.38
N ASP A 78 -3.97 21.02 -21.97
CA ASP A 78 -4.25 21.92 -20.85
C ASP A 78 -3.89 21.29 -19.49
N ASP A 79 -3.83 19.95 -19.40
CA ASP A 79 -3.50 19.26 -18.15
C ASP A 79 -2.01 19.45 -17.79
N TRP A 80 -1.11 19.65 -18.76
CA TRP A 80 0.34 19.71 -18.50
C TRP A 80 0.76 20.87 -17.62
N LEU A 81 0.20 22.06 -17.86
CA LEU A 81 0.48 23.22 -17.02
C LEU A 81 -0.02 22.95 -15.60
N ARG A 82 -1.21 22.36 -15.47
CA ARG A 82 -1.80 22.02 -14.18
C ARG A 82 -1.00 20.96 -13.43
N ILE A 83 -0.50 19.95 -14.13
CA ILE A 83 0.39 18.92 -13.59
C ILE A 83 1.67 19.56 -13.04
N ALA A 84 2.30 20.45 -13.79
CA ALA A 84 3.51 21.13 -13.36
C ALA A 84 3.27 21.97 -12.10
N GLU A 85 2.15 22.69 -12.02
CA GLU A 85 1.74 23.43 -10.82
C GLU A 85 1.56 22.53 -9.60
N LEU A 86 0.93 21.36 -9.77
CA LEU A 86 0.70 20.40 -8.68
C LEU A 86 2.02 19.82 -8.17
N VAL A 87 2.90 19.38 -9.07
CA VAL A 87 4.24 18.87 -8.71
C VAL A 87 5.04 19.94 -7.97
N ALA A 88 5.00 21.20 -8.44
CA ALA A 88 5.69 22.30 -7.77
C ALA A 88 5.10 22.60 -6.39
N ARG A 89 3.77 22.62 -6.26
CA ARG A 89 3.05 22.91 -5.01
C ARG A 89 3.30 21.86 -3.95
N TYR A 90 3.37 20.59 -4.34
CA TYR A 90 3.57 19.46 -3.43
C TYR A 90 5.01 18.94 -3.48
N ARG A 91 6.02 19.75 -3.84
CA ARG A 91 7.41 19.27 -3.98
C ARG A 91 7.98 18.59 -2.73
N ASP A 92 7.52 18.99 -1.54
CA ASP A 92 7.95 18.43 -0.26
C ASP A 92 7.21 17.12 0.10
N LEU A 93 6.12 16.82 -0.61
CA LEU A 93 5.39 15.55 -0.63
C LEU A 93 5.49 15.01 -2.07
N PRO A 94 6.60 14.34 -2.46
CA PRO A 94 7.02 14.16 -3.86
C PRO A 94 5.95 13.53 -4.75
N LEU A 95 5.02 14.36 -5.19
CA LEU A 95 3.86 14.00 -5.97
C LEU A 95 4.40 13.76 -7.37
N GLY A 96 4.43 12.49 -7.79
CA GLY A 96 4.94 12.14 -9.10
C GLY A 96 4.07 12.72 -10.21
N THR A 97 4.62 12.83 -11.41
CA THR A 97 3.89 13.28 -12.61
C THR A 97 2.60 12.48 -12.84
N VAL A 98 2.62 11.18 -12.54
CA VAL A 98 1.45 10.28 -12.66
C VAL A 98 0.36 10.63 -11.65
N ASP A 99 0.71 10.86 -10.39
CA ASP A 99 -0.28 11.24 -9.37
C ASP A 99 -0.87 12.61 -9.68
N ALA A 100 -0.02 13.55 -10.11
CA ALA A 100 -0.45 14.88 -10.53
C ALA A 100 -1.36 14.85 -11.77
N SER A 101 -1.13 13.93 -12.72
CA SER A 101 -2.01 13.79 -13.89
C SER A 101 -3.38 13.21 -13.54
N ILE A 102 -3.45 12.29 -12.57
CA ILE A 102 -4.72 11.81 -12.03
C ILE A 102 -5.51 12.95 -11.38
N VAL A 103 -4.83 13.80 -10.60
CA VAL A 103 -5.46 14.97 -9.95
C VAL A 103 -5.96 15.97 -10.99
N ALA A 104 -5.14 16.31 -12.00
CA ALA A 104 -5.53 17.23 -13.06
C ALA A 104 -6.74 16.71 -13.86
N ALA A 105 -6.73 15.42 -14.24
CA ALA A 105 -7.86 14.79 -14.91
C ALA A 105 -9.13 14.79 -14.03
N ALA A 106 -8.99 14.52 -12.73
CA ALA A 106 -10.12 14.53 -11.79
C ALA A 106 -10.70 15.94 -11.63
N GLU A 107 -9.88 16.98 -11.58
CA GLU A 107 -10.30 18.38 -11.57
C GLU A 107 -11.06 18.75 -12.85
N ARG A 108 -10.50 18.43 -14.02
CA ARG A 108 -11.10 18.71 -15.33
C ARG A 108 -12.44 18.00 -15.53
N LEU A 109 -12.54 16.74 -15.08
CA LEU A 109 -13.75 15.93 -15.21
C LEU A 109 -14.73 16.14 -14.04
N GLY A 110 -14.39 16.94 -13.04
CA GLY A 110 -15.22 17.17 -11.85
C GLY A 110 -15.41 15.92 -10.97
N VAL A 111 -14.50 14.94 -11.07
CA VAL A 111 -14.55 13.68 -10.31
C VAL A 111 -14.12 13.92 -8.87
N ALA A 112 -14.92 13.46 -7.91
CA ALA A 112 -14.63 13.61 -6.48
C ALA A 112 -14.02 12.36 -5.84
N THR A 113 -14.11 11.20 -6.50
CA THR A 113 -13.79 9.90 -5.92
C THR A 113 -12.63 9.24 -6.67
N ILE A 114 -11.62 8.77 -5.95
CA ILE A 114 -10.44 8.11 -6.51
C ILE A 114 -10.29 6.73 -5.87
N ALA A 115 -10.28 5.68 -6.71
CA ALA A 115 -9.93 4.34 -6.27
C ALA A 115 -8.40 4.17 -6.27
N THR A 116 -7.77 4.21 -5.09
CA THR A 116 -6.32 4.12 -4.95
C THR A 116 -5.92 3.45 -3.65
N LEU A 117 -4.82 2.70 -3.70
CA LEU A 117 -4.14 2.20 -2.50
C LEU A 117 -3.14 3.25 -1.95
N ASP A 118 -2.75 4.24 -2.76
CA ASP A 118 -1.81 5.29 -2.37
C ASP A 118 -2.51 6.42 -1.61
N ARG A 119 -2.87 6.16 -0.35
CA ARG A 119 -3.58 7.17 0.44
C ARG A 119 -2.68 8.31 0.92
N ARG A 120 -1.38 8.05 1.11
CA ARG A 120 -0.44 9.07 1.62
C ARG A 120 -0.36 10.29 0.71
N HIS A 121 -0.47 10.11 -0.60
CA HIS A 121 -0.46 11.23 -1.55
C HIS A 121 -1.84 11.88 -1.67
N PHE A 122 -2.87 11.07 -1.98
CA PHE A 122 -4.20 11.60 -2.29
C PHE A 122 -4.99 12.11 -1.07
N ASP A 123 -4.64 11.73 0.16
CA ASP A 123 -5.24 12.31 1.38
C ASP A 123 -4.78 13.76 1.63
N ILE A 124 -3.61 14.16 1.11
CA ILE A 124 -3.02 15.48 1.33
C ILE A 124 -3.39 16.44 0.21
N VAL A 125 -3.44 15.95 -1.04
CA VAL A 125 -3.76 16.80 -2.18
C VAL A 125 -5.19 17.35 -2.07
N ARG A 126 -5.33 18.64 -2.35
CA ARG A 126 -6.60 19.38 -2.35
C ARG A 126 -6.93 19.81 -3.78
N PRO A 127 -7.97 19.23 -4.42
CA PRO A 127 -8.35 19.61 -5.77
C PRO A 127 -9.10 20.95 -5.79
N VAL A 128 -9.12 21.64 -6.92
CA VAL A 128 -9.75 22.98 -7.02
C VAL A 128 -11.26 22.99 -6.81
N HIS A 129 -11.95 21.90 -7.14
CA HIS A 129 -13.41 21.81 -7.11
C HIS A 129 -13.97 21.28 -5.79
N ARG A 130 -13.13 20.80 -4.86
CA ARG A 130 -13.56 20.17 -3.59
C ARG A 130 -12.53 20.31 -2.48
N THR A 131 -12.97 20.12 -1.24
CA THR A 131 -12.11 20.20 -0.05
C THR A 131 -11.18 18.99 0.13
N ALA A 132 -11.50 17.82 -0.43
CA ALA A 132 -10.65 16.63 -0.48
C ALA A 132 -11.26 15.61 -1.46
N PHE A 133 -10.46 14.63 -1.89
CA PHE A 133 -10.98 13.46 -2.60
C PHE A 133 -11.61 12.45 -1.63
N GLU A 134 -12.64 11.76 -2.11
CA GLU A 134 -13.14 10.54 -1.49
C GLU A 134 -12.30 9.36 -2.00
N LEU A 135 -11.58 8.67 -1.10
CA LEU A 135 -10.70 7.58 -1.50
C LEU A 135 -11.36 6.22 -1.29
N LEU A 136 -11.35 5.40 -2.34
CA LEU A 136 -11.80 4.01 -2.31
C LEU A 136 -10.60 3.03 -2.33
N PRO A 137 -10.71 1.85 -1.69
CA PRO A 137 -11.84 1.41 -0.86
C PRO A 137 -11.95 2.22 0.43
N LEU A 138 -13.14 2.40 0.99
CA LEU A 138 -13.29 3.06 2.30
C LEU A 138 -12.47 2.30 3.35
N ARG A 139 -11.92 2.99 4.35
CA ARG A 139 -11.31 2.30 5.49
C ARG A 139 -12.43 1.63 6.27
N ASP A 140 -12.31 0.33 6.54
CA ASP A 140 -13.18 -0.35 7.49
C ASP A 140 -13.05 0.37 8.84
N LEU A 141 -14.17 0.91 9.35
CA LEU A 141 -14.26 1.60 10.64
C LEU A 141 -14.18 0.60 11.81
#